data_AF-A0A0G9H7F5-F1
#
_entry.id   AF-A0A0G9H7F5-F1
#
_cell.length_a   1.000
_cell.length_b   1.000
_cell.length_c   1.000
_cell.angle_alpha   90.00
_cell.angle_beta   90.00
_cell.angle_gamma   90.00
#
_symmetry.space_group_name_H-M   'P 1'
#
loop_
_entity.id
_entity.type
_entity.pdbx_description
1 polymer ?
#
loop_
_entity_poly.entity_id
_entity_poly.type
_entity_poly.pdbx_seq_one_letter_code
_entity_poly.pdbx_strand_id
1 'polypeptide(L)'
;MGAARSLDADWKKAYYRFQAEELHQGASASYVSKTGVTIIGAITSGSFFDSMDDRSSRLMALLGKQKGVFLLSADESFDYKIQFEWDDLRRWEITKMDGRSGIPEGM
;
A
#
# COMPACT_ATOMS: atom_id res chain seq x y z
N MET A 1 7.36 -21.09 10.96
CA MET A 1 7.48 -19.80 11.66
C MET A 1 8.28 -18.85 10.76
N GLY A 2 7.60 -18.01 9.98
CA GLY A 2 8.26 -17.00 9.16
C GLY A 2 8.41 -15.72 9.96
N ALA A 3 9.65 -15.27 10.17
CA ALA A 3 9.92 -14.03 10.89
C ALA A 3 9.27 -12.87 10.14
N ALA A 4 8.26 -12.24 10.75
CA ALA A 4 7.85 -10.89 10.38
C ALA A 4 9.08 -10.00 10.61
N ARG A 5 9.76 -9.67 9.52
CA ARG A 5 10.91 -8.77 9.50
C ARG A 5 10.44 -7.48 10.18
N SER A 6 11.00 -7.14 11.34
CA SER A 6 10.52 -6.01 12.13
C SER A 6 10.62 -4.76 11.27
N LEU A 7 9.48 -4.09 11.08
CA LEU A 7 9.50 -2.73 10.58
C LEU A 7 10.42 -1.91 11.48
N ASP A 8 11.10 -0.95 10.88
CA ASP A 8 11.99 -0.04 11.61
C ASP A 8 11.21 0.55 12.80
N ALA A 9 11.69 0.38 14.04
CA ALA A 9 10.90 0.73 15.24
C ALA A 9 10.53 2.23 15.30
N ASP A 10 11.22 3.05 14.50
CA ASP A 10 11.07 4.48 14.35
C ASP A 10 10.24 4.91 13.11
N TRP A 11 9.44 4.01 12.54
CA TRP A 11 8.52 4.37 11.47
C TRP A 11 7.49 5.41 11.97
N LYS A 12 7.16 6.37 11.10
CA LYS A 12 6.24 7.47 11.40
C LYS A 12 4.93 7.35 10.65
N LYS A 13 5.00 6.88 9.41
CA LYS A 13 3.84 6.73 8.54
C LYS A 13 4.04 5.59 7.57
N ALA A 14 3.02 4.78 7.38
CA ALA A 14 2.99 3.68 6.45
C ALA A 14 1.90 3.88 5.42
N TYR A 15 2.13 3.34 4.22
CA TYR A 15 1.23 3.42 3.08
C TYR A 15 1.12 2.03 2.44
N TYR A 16 -0.11 1.63 2.15
CA TYR A 16 -0.41 0.48 1.32
C TYR A 16 -1.43 0.93 0.27
N ARG A 17 -1.06 0.77 -0.99
CA ARG A 17 -1.87 1.08 -2.15
C ARG A 17 -2.26 -0.21 -2.82
N PHE A 18 -3.56 -0.42 -3.03
CA PHE A 18 -4.08 -1.53 -3.81
C PHE A 18 -4.84 -1.01 -5.02
N GLN A 19 -4.61 -1.64 -6.16
CA GLN A 19 -5.27 -1.36 -7.43
C GLN A 19 -5.91 -2.64 -7.94
N ALA A 20 -7.17 -2.52 -8.38
CA ALA A 20 -7.86 -3.57 -9.13
C ALA A 20 -8.35 -3.00 -10.46
N GLU A 21 -8.23 -3.82 -11.50
CA GLU A 21 -8.73 -3.57 -12.84
C GLU A 21 -9.15 -4.89 -13.48
N GLU A 22 -10.42 -5.27 -13.37
CA GLU A 22 -11.07 -6.47 -13.94
C GLU A 22 -10.29 -7.79 -13.83
N LEU A 23 -9.20 -7.96 -14.58
CA LEU A 23 -8.35 -9.15 -14.64
C LEU A 23 -6.97 -8.96 -13.99
N HIS A 24 -6.60 -7.74 -13.61
CA HIS A 24 -5.31 -7.40 -13.03
C HIS A 24 -5.49 -6.73 -11.68
N GLN A 25 -4.65 -7.14 -10.74
CA GLN A 25 -4.56 -6.52 -9.42
C GLN A 25 -3.09 -6.27 -9.10
N GLY A 26 -2.84 -5.25 -8.31
CA GLY A 26 -1.49 -4.91 -7.88
C GLY A 26 -1.49 -4.12 -6.59
N ALA A 27 -0.48 -4.37 -5.78
CA ALA A 27 -0.28 -3.65 -4.54
C ALA A 27 1.13 -3.08 -4.44
N SER A 28 1.26 -1.98 -3.72
CA SER A 28 2.54 -1.36 -3.40
C SER A 28 2.48 -0.82 -1.99
N ALA A 29 3.59 -0.91 -1.26
CA ALA A 29 3.64 -0.41 0.09
C ALA A 29 4.97 0.27 0.38
N SER A 30 4.90 1.27 1.25
CA SER A 30 6.08 1.97 1.75
C SER A 30 5.85 2.47 3.16
N TYR A 31 6.94 2.83 3.83
CA TYR A 31 6.87 3.54 5.09
C TYR A 31 7.96 4.60 5.16
N VAL A 32 7.71 5.62 5.98
CA VAL A 32 8.64 6.69 6.31
C VAL A 32 9.18 6.41 7.70
N SER A 33 10.51 6.40 7.85
CA SER A 33 11.20 6.42 9.14
C SER A 33 12.15 7.61 9.22
N LYS A 34 12.87 7.76 10.33
CA LYS A 34 13.87 8.82 10.51
C LYS A 34 14.98 8.81 9.44
N THR A 35 15.27 7.63 8.87
CA THR A 35 16.35 7.46 7.89
C THR A 35 15.89 7.68 6.44
N GLY A 36 14.57 7.86 6.24
CA GLY A 36 13.97 8.15 4.95
C GLY A 36 12.77 7.26 4.65
N VAL A 37 12.47 7.12 3.35
CA VAL A 37 11.36 6.29 2.88
C VAL A 37 11.88 4.91 2.52
N THR A 38 11.16 3.86 2.87
CA THR A 38 11.46 2.47 2.49
C THR A 38 10.30 1.88 1.71
N ILE A 39 10.57 1.33 0.52
CA ILE A 39 9.60 0.54 -0.23
C ILE A 39 9.62 -0.89 0.31
N ILE A 40 8.44 -1.44 0.58
CA ILE A 40 8.29 -2.83 1.01
C ILE A 40 8.31 -3.70 -0.25
N GLY A 41 9.35 -4.53 -0.38
CA GLY A 41 9.49 -5.42 -1.52
C GLY A 41 8.46 -6.56 -1.48
N ALA A 42 7.67 -6.70 -2.55
CA ALA A 42 6.68 -7.78 -2.66
C ALA A 42 7.30 -9.18 -2.57
N ILE A 43 8.51 -9.36 -3.13
CA ILE A 43 9.23 -10.65 -3.08
C ILE A 43 9.68 -10.99 -1.66
N THR A 44 10.18 -10.01 -0.91
CA THR A 44 10.73 -10.24 0.44
C THR A 44 9.65 -10.30 1.52
N SER A 45 8.45 -9.81 1.20
CA SER A 45 7.31 -9.71 2.13
C SER A 45 6.08 -10.41 1.56
N GLY A 46 6.27 -11.48 0.78
CA GLY A 46 5.20 -12.15 0.02
C GLY A 46 3.97 -12.49 0.86
N SER A 47 4.15 -13.09 2.04
CA SER A 47 3.03 -13.45 2.93
C SER A 47 2.19 -12.26 3.41
N PHE A 48 2.82 -11.08 3.55
CA PHE A 48 2.09 -9.85 3.88
C PHE A 48 1.24 -9.41 2.68
N PHE A 49 1.81 -9.40 1.48
CA PHE A 49 1.08 -9.04 0.26
C PHE A 49 -0.03 -10.04 -0.05
N ASP A 50 0.22 -11.35 0.05
CA ASP A 50 -0.80 -12.38 -0.16
C ASP A 50 -2.02 -12.16 0.76
N SER A 51 -1.76 -11.92 2.06
CA SER A 51 -2.85 -11.67 3.01
C SER A 51 -3.55 -10.34 2.76
N MET A 52 -2.81 -9.30 2.36
CA MET A 52 -3.40 -7.97 2.12
C MET A 52 -4.19 -7.96 0.82
N ASP A 53 -3.74 -8.64 -0.22
CA ASP A 53 -4.40 -8.70 -1.52
C ASP A 53 -5.71 -9.48 -1.45
N ASP A 54 -5.78 -10.56 -0.67
CA ASP A 54 -7.04 -11.28 -0.39
C ASP A 54 -8.04 -10.37 0.36
N ARG A 55 -7.59 -9.66 1.40
CA ARG A 55 -8.43 -8.69 2.14
C ARG A 55 -8.90 -7.56 1.25
N SER A 56 -8.02 -7.04 0.40
CA SER A 56 -8.28 -5.93 -0.52
C SER A 56 -9.27 -6.31 -1.60
N SER A 57 -9.12 -7.50 -2.18
CA SER A 57 -10.06 -8.06 -3.15
C SER A 57 -11.45 -8.25 -2.56
N ARG A 58 -11.53 -8.79 -1.34
CA ARG A 58 -12.81 -8.93 -0.62
C ARG A 58 -13.44 -7.57 -0.33
N LEU A 59 -12.66 -6.57 0.07
CA LEU A 59 -13.14 -5.21 0.28
C LEU A 59 -13.73 -4.63 -1.02
N MET A 60 -13.02 -4.73 -2.14
CA MET A 60 -13.51 -4.27 -3.44
C MET A 60 -14.81 -4.96 -3.87
N ALA A 61 -14.89 -6.28 -3.67
CA ALA A 61 -16.10 -7.06 -3.94
C ALA A 61 -17.29 -6.61 -3.06
N LEU A 62 -17.06 -6.39 -1.75
CA LEU A 62 -18.08 -5.89 -0.81
C LEU A 62 -18.58 -4.49 -1.18
N LEU A 63 -17.71 -3.65 -1.76
CA LEU A 63 -18.05 -2.32 -2.26
C LEU A 63 -18.72 -2.36 -3.66
N GLY A 64 -18.84 -3.54 -4.28
CA GLY A 64 -19.37 -3.70 -5.63
C GLY A 64 -18.49 -3.06 -6.71
N LYS A 65 -17.18 -2.97 -6.48
CA LYS A 65 -16.22 -2.34 -7.39
C LYS A 65 -15.31 -3.39 -8.00
N GLN A 66 -15.30 -3.46 -9.34
CA GLN A 66 -14.39 -4.31 -10.13
C GLN A 66 -13.14 -3.55 -10.62
N LYS A 67 -13.18 -2.21 -10.51
CA LYS A 67 -12.11 -1.30 -10.90
C LYS A 67 -11.97 -0.19 -9.87
N GLY A 68 -10.74 0.14 -9.53
CA GLY A 68 -10.42 1.21 -8.60
C GLY A 68 -9.07 1.06 -7.92
N VAL A 69 -8.70 2.10 -7.18
CA VAL A 69 -7.55 2.11 -6.29
C VAL A 69 -8.00 2.56 -4.90
N PHE A 70 -7.40 1.99 -3.87
CA PHE A 70 -7.47 2.58 -2.54
C PHE A 70 -6.09 2.72 -1.94
N LEU A 71 -5.97 3.72 -1.08
CA LEU A 71 -4.80 3.98 -0.27
C LEU A 71 -5.17 3.84 1.20
N LEU A 72 -4.57 2.86 1.86
CA LEU A 72 -4.51 2.77 3.31
C LEU A 72 -3.26 3.50 3.78
N SER A 73 -3.43 4.46 4.67
CA SER A 73 -2.33 5.11 5.40
C SER A 73 -2.52 4.92 6.89
N ALA A 74 -1.44 4.63 7.61
CA ALA A 74 -1.43 4.56 9.07
C ALA A 74 -0.25 5.34 9.64
N ASP A 75 -0.39 5.90 10.84
CA ASP A 75 0.71 6.54 11.57
C ASP A 75 1.18 5.68 12.76
N GLU A 76 2.23 6.13 13.44
CA GLU A 76 2.85 5.43 14.57
C GLU A 76 1.92 5.17 15.77
N SER A 77 0.78 5.85 15.85
CA SER A 77 -0.26 5.61 16.87
C SER A 77 -1.26 4.53 16.43
N PHE A 78 -1.06 3.95 15.26
CA PHE A 78 -2.00 3.05 14.56
C PHE A 78 -3.32 3.73 14.17
N ASP A 79 -3.37 5.06 14.17
CA ASP A 79 -4.46 5.79 13.55
C ASP A 79 -4.35 5.62 12.03
N TYR A 80 -5.47 5.24 11.40
CA TYR A 80 -5.48 4.90 9.99
C TYR A 80 -6.61 5.59 9.23
N LYS A 81 -6.37 5.77 7.93
CA LYS A 81 -7.32 6.30 6.96
C LYS A 81 -7.29 5.44 5.71
N ILE A 82 -8.46 5.11 5.18
CA ILE A 82 -8.62 4.51 3.86
C ILE A 82 -9.25 5.53 2.94
N GLN A 83 -8.64 5.76 1.79
CA GLN A 83 -9.13 6.64 0.74
C GLN A 83 -9.34 5.83 -0.53
N PHE A 84 -10.40 6.15 -1.26
CA PHE A 84 -10.77 5.43 -2.48
C PHE A 84 -10.79 6.37 -3.68
N GLU A 85 -10.45 5.83 -4.84
CA GLU A 85 -10.51 6.48 -6.13
C GLU A 85 -10.94 5.43 -7.17
N TRP A 86 -11.90 5.79 -8.02
CA TRP A 86 -12.55 4.84 -8.93
C TRP A 86 -12.22 5.12 -10.39
N ASP A 87 -11.83 6.35 -10.71
CA ASP A 87 -11.64 6.81 -12.08
C ASP A 87 -10.14 6.82 -12.44
N ASP A 88 -9.30 7.40 -11.58
CA ASP A 88 -7.85 7.48 -11.80
C ASP A 88 -7.09 6.34 -11.11
N LEU A 89 -6.85 5.27 -11.86
CA LEU A 89 -6.06 4.11 -11.39
C LEU A 89 -4.58 4.40 -11.17
N ARG A 90 -4.07 5.60 -11.50
CA ARG A 90 -2.69 6.00 -11.19
C ARG A 90 -2.60 6.86 -9.95
N ARG A 91 -3.75 7.27 -9.37
CA ARG A 91 -3.76 8.06 -8.15
C ARG A 91 -2.97 7.36 -7.05
N TRP A 92 -2.19 8.15 -6.31
CA TRP A 92 -1.38 7.72 -5.18
C TRP A 92 -0.31 6.68 -5.49
N GLU A 93 0.14 6.57 -6.75
CA GLU A 93 1.22 5.67 -7.13
C GLU A 93 2.42 5.81 -6.19
N ILE A 94 2.98 4.67 -5.77
CA ILE A 94 4.12 4.61 -4.85
C ILE A 94 5.31 4.10 -5.64
N THR A 95 6.25 4.99 -5.97
CA THR A 95 7.47 4.61 -6.67
C THR A 95 8.66 5.46 -6.22
N LYS A 96 9.85 4.87 -6.31
CA LYS A 96 11.14 5.55 -6.14
C LYS A 96 11.90 5.78 -7.46
N MET A 97 11.33 5.32 -8.57
CA MET A 97 11.93 5.52 -9.89
C MET A 97 11.78 6.99 -10.31
N ASP A 98 12.69 7.46 -11.17
CA ASP A 98 12.68 8.82 -11.73
C ASP A 98 12.70 9.96 -10.70
N GLY A 99 13.35 9.75 -9.54
CA GLY A 99 13.49 10.78 -8.50
C GLY A 99 12.26 10.94 -7.60
N ARG A 100 11.26 10.06 -7.73
CA ARG A 100 10.07 10.05 -6.89
C ARG A 100 10.40 9.55 -5.47
N SER A 101 9.64 10.03 -4.50
CA SER A 101 9.98 9.95 -3.07
C SER A 101 9.65 8.61 -2.42
N GLY A 102 8.87 7.75 -3.08
CA GLY A 102 8.33 6.52 -2.50
C GLY A 102 7.20 6.75 -1.50
N ILE A 103 6.66 7.97 -1.41
CA ILE A 103 5.37 8.25 -0.77
C ILE A 103 4.30 8.42 -1.87
N PRO A 104 3.01 8.21 -1.54
CA PRO A 104 1.91 8.41 -2.49
C PRO A 104 1.94 9.78 -3.18
N GLU A 105 1.83 9.79 -4.50
CA GLU A 105 1.74 11.02 -5.28
C GLU A 105 0.41 11.76 -5.08
N GLY A 106 0.47 13.10 -5.04
CA GLY A 106 -0.71 13.95 -4.92
C GLY A 106 -1.35 13.95 -3.52
N MET A 107 -0.58 13.60 -2.48
CA MET A 107 -0.94 13.80 -1.07
C MET A 107 -0.67 15.22 -0.59
#